data_AF-A0A9D9LHX1-F1
#
_entry.id   AF-A0A9D9LHX1-F1
#
_cell.length_a   1.000
_cell.length_b   1.000
_cell.length_c   1.000
_cell.angle_alpha   90.00
_cell.angle_beta   90.00
_cell.angle_gamma   90.00
#
_symmetry.space_group_name_H-M   'P 1'
#
loop_
_entity.id
_entity.type
_entity.pdbx_description
1 polymer ?
#
loop_
_entity_poly.entity_id
_entity_poly.type
_entity_poly.pdbx_seq_one_letter_code
_entity_poly.pdbx_strand_id
1 'polypeptide(L)'
;KPSEFRASIEALVRRVLRNEPVPSISALVDIGNLVSLRHLVPAGGHAIDVLTGDIALRFATGREEFVPFGTDQTEHPLPGEVVFVEGDTVLTRRWTWRQAQHTLTRLDTRQILFNVDGLPPVSTADVEEACREIVDLVGRFCGGRTRQGLLSHETPRIALRV
;
A
#
# COMPACT_ATOMS: atom_id res chain seq x y z
N LYS A 1 -14.64 -1.03 17.72
CA LYS A 1 -14.29 0.40 17.87
C LYS A 1 -13.50 0.83 16.64
N PRO A 2 -13.92 1.86 15.87
CA PRO A 2 -13.23 2.23 14.62
C PRO A 2 -11.88 2.95 14.82
N SER A 3 -11.41 3.13 16.06
CA SER A 3 -10.40 4.15 16.40
C SER A 3 -8.97 3.64 16.64
N GLU A 4 -8.71 2.34 16.51
CA GLU A 4 -7.44 1.76 16.94
C GLU A 4 -6.42 1.63 15.79
N PHE A 5 -6.88 1.37 14.57
CA PHE A 5 -6.03 1.06 13.41
C PHE A 5 -6.35 2.04 12.27
N ARG A 6 -5.43 2.97 12.04
CA ARG A 6 -5.61 4.12 11.15
C ARG A 6 -4.68 4.01 9.96
N ALA A 7 -5.16 4.40 8.78
CA ALA A 7 -4.30 4.50 7.61
C ALA A 7 -3.24 5.59 7.79
N SER A 8 -2.06 5.43 7.16
CA SER A 8 -0.97 6.42 7.21
C SER A 8 -1.44 7.81 6.77
N ILE A 9 -2.35 7.88 5.79
CA ILE A 9 -2.95 9.12 5.29
C ILE A 9 -3.66 9.94 6.38
N GLU A 10 -4.26 9.30 7.38
CA GLU A 10 -4.88 10.06 8.48
C GLU A 10 -3.85 10.88 9.28
N ALA A 11 -2.65 10.35 9.44
CA ALA A 11 -1.57 11.08 10.10
C ALA A 11 -1.07 12.23 9.22
N LEU A 12 -0.96 12.01 7.90
CA LEU A 12 -0.56 13.04 6.94
C LEU A 12 -1.58 14.17 6.86
N VAL A 13 -2.88 13.86 6.75
CA VAL A 13 -3.97 14.87 6.75
C VAL A 13 -3.94 15.69 8.04
N ARG A 14 -3.76 15.06 9.20
CA ARG A 14 -3.64 15.79 10.47
C ARG A 14 -2.46 16.75 10.50
N ARG A 15 -1.31 16.38 9.92
CA ARG A 15 -0.15 17.27 9.81
C ARG A 15 -0.48 18.49 8.95
N VAL A 16 -1.06 18.28 7.77
CA VAL A 16 -1.45 19.37 6.86
C VAL A 16 -2.44 20.32 7.54
N LEU A 17 -3.48 19.79 8.20
CA LEU A 17 -4.48 20.60 8.92
C LEU A 17 -3.88 21.41 10.09
N ARG A 18 -2.73 20.99 10.63
CA ARG A 18 -2.01 21.69 11.69
C ARG A 18 -0.90 22.62 11.16
N ASN A 19 -0.79 22.79 9.85
CA ASN A 19 0.31 23.49 9.19
C ASN A 19 1.69 22.91 9.55
N GLU A 20 1.76 21.60 9.81
CA GLU A 20 3.02 20.88 10.01
C GLU A 20 3.56 20.38 8.67
N PRO A 21 4.89 20.34 8.49
CA PRO A 21 5.49 19.82 7.27
C PRO A 21 5.20 18.33 7.09
N VAL A 22 4.96 17.93 5.83
CA VAL A 22 4.94 16.54 5.41
C VAL A 22 6.39 16.08 5.23
N PRO A 23 6.83 14.98 5.87
CA PRO A 23 8.20 14.51 5.74
C PRO A 23 8.48 14.05 4.30
N SER A 24 9.65 14.43 3.78
CA SER A 24 10.21 13.86 2.55
C SER A 24 11.14 12.70 2.93
N ILE A 25 10.93 11.54 2.31
CA ILE A 25 11.59 10.28 2.64
C ILE A 25 12.40 9.78 1.43
N SER A 26 11.75 9.62 0.28
CA SER A 26 12.35 9.24 -0.98
C SER A 26 11.38 9.56 -2.11
N ALA A 27 11.85 9.69 -3.35
CA ALA A 27 10.98 10.04 -4.49
C ALA A 27 9.73 9.13 -4.58
N LEU A 28 9.90 7.82 -4.44
CA LEU A 28 8.80 6.85 -4.51
C LEU A 28 7.83 6.98 -3.32
N VAL A 29 8.35 7.12 -2.10
CA VAL A 29 7.51 7.28 -0.90
C VAL A 29 6.77 8.62 -0.95
N ASP A 30 7.43 9.68 -1.40
CA ASP A 30 6.87 11.02 -1.49
C ASP A 30 5.77 11.11 -2.56
N ILE A 31 5.92 10.39 -3.68
CA ILE A 31 4.85 10.26 -4.69
C ILE A 31 3.61 9.60 -4.08
N GLY A 32 3.78 8.48 -3.37
CA GLY A 32 2.66 7.80 -2.70
C GLY A 32 1.95 8.71 -1.69
N ASN A 33 2.73 9.41 -0.84
CA ASN A 33 2.20 10.35 0.15
C ASN A 33 1.48 11.54 -0.51
N LEU A 34 2.03 12.08 -1.60
CA LEU A 34 1.45 13.20 -2.35
C LEU A 34 0.10 12.83 -2.95
N VAL A 35 0.04 11.71 -3.67
CA VAL A 35 -1.21 11.25 -4.31
C VAL A 35 -2.24 10.91 -3.24
N SER A 36 -1.82 10.24 -2.16
CA SER A 36 -2.70 9.93 -1.03
C SER A 36 -3.33 11.18 -0.42
N LEU A 37 -2.57 12.27 -0.28
CA LEU A 37 -3.06 13.57 0.19
C LEU A 37 -3.97 14.29 -0.81
N ARG A 38 -3.65 14.26 -2.10
CA ARG A 38 -4.45 14.93 -3.14
C ARG A 38 -5.82 14.30 -3.33
N HIS A 39 -5.87 12.97 -3.31
CA HIS A 39 -7.09 12.20 -3.57
C HIS A 39 -7.80 11.75 -2.30
N LEU A 40 -7.19 11.96 -1.12
CA LEU A 40 -7.70 11.51 0.19
C LEU A 40 -7.97 9.99 0.24
N VAL A 41 -7.18 9.21 -0.48
CA VAL A 41 -7.22 7.74 -0.53
C VAL A 41 -5.93 7.16 0.05
N PRO A 42 -5.98 6.05 0.81
CA PRO A 42 -4.76 5.34 1.20
C PRO A 42 -3.97 4.87 -0.02
N ALA A 43 -2.68 5.20 -0.06
CA ALA A 43 -1.74 4.67 -1.04
C ALA A 43 -0.51 4.09 -0.33
N GLY A 44 -0.12 2.87 -0.69
CA GLY A 44 1.02 2.15 -0.11
C GLY A 44 2.03 1.75 -1.18
N GLY A 45 3.33 1.91 -0.87
CA GLY A 45 4.43 1.51 -1.74
C GLY A 45 5.15 0.27 -1.22
N HIS A 46 5.22 -0.78 -2.04
CA HIS A 46 5.82 -2.07 -1.70
C HIS A 46 6.98 -2.39 -2.63
N ALA A 47 8.18 -2.64 -2.08
CA ALA A 47 9.26 -3.26 -2.83
C ALA A 47 8.84 -4.69 -3.21
N ILE A 48 8.75 -4.96 -4.53
CA ILE A 48 8.30 -6.25 -5.05
C ILE A 48 9.43 -7.06 -5.69
N ASP A 49 10.65 -6.51 -5.75
CA ASP A 49 11.85 -7.23 -6.16
C ASP A 49 12.20 -8.40 -5.23
N VAL A 50 11.76 -8.32 -3.97
CA VAL A 50 11.90 -9.39 -2.96
C VAL A 50 10.81 -10.46 -3.04
N LEU A 51 9.76 -10.22 -3.84
CA LEU A 51 8.61 -11.11 -3.97
C LEU A 51 8.81 -12.10 -5.13
N THR A 52 8.28 -13.30 -4.97
CA THR A 52 8.44 -14.44 -5.90
C THR A 52 7.13 -15.00 -6.43
N GLY A 53 6.00 -14.60 -5.85
CA GLY A 53 4.66 -15.05 -6.19
C GLY A 53 3.70 -13.89 -6.42
N ASP A 54 2.42 -14.26 -6.42
CA ASP A 54 1.34 -13.32 -6.65
C ASP A 54 0.87 -12.71 -5.35
N ILE A 55 0.28 -11.52 -5.46
CA ILE A 55 -0.30 -10.82 -4.33
C ILE A 55 -1.82 -10.93 -4.35
N ALA A 56 -2.41 -10.97 -3.17
CA ALA A 56 -3.86 -11.03 -3.00
C ALA A 56 -4.34 -10.14 -1.86
N LEU A 57 -5.54 -9.58 -2.03
CA LEU A 57 -6.32 -8.93 -0.99
C LEU A 57 -7.40 -9.91 -0.54
N ARG A 58 -7.31 -10.42 0.70
CA ARG A 58 -8.24 -11.45 1.19
C ARG A 58 -8.47 -11.34 2.69
N PHE A 59 -9.46 -12.09 3.17
CA PHE A 59 -9.60 -12.31 4.61
C PHE A 59 -8.51 -13.25 5.13
N ALA A 60 -7.96 -12.89 6.28
CA ALA A 60 -6.99 -13.70 7.01
C ALA A 60 -7.65 -14.94 7.59
N THR A 61 -6.87 -16.01 7.66
CA THR A 61 -7.22 -17.29 8.29
C THR A 61 -6.66 -17.40 9.70
N GLY A 62 -5.70 -16.55 10.07
CA GLY A 62 -4.95 -16.62 11.32
C GLY A 62 -3.63 -17.38 11.20
N ARG A 63 -3.32 -17.92 10.03
CA ARG A 63 -2.05 -18.62 9.75
C ARG A 63 -0.99 -17.72 9.14
N GLU A 64 -1.40 -16.55 8.67
CA GLU A 64 -0.50 -15.63 7.99
C GLU A 64 0.56 -15.08 8.95
N GLU A 65 1.77 -14.88 8.45
CA GLU A 65 2.87 -14.27 9.17
C GLU A 65 2.98 -12.79 8.84
N PHE A 66 3.06 -11.96 9.87
CA PHE A 66 3.22 -10.51 9.76
C PHE A 66 4.34 -10.04 10.68
N VAL A 67 5.41 -9.48 10.11
CA VAL A 67 6.44 -8.77 10.87
C VAL A 67 6.25 -7.27 10.62
N PRO A 68 5.66 -6.52 11.57
CA PRO A 68 5.39 -5.10 11.38
C PRO A 68 6.66 -4.29 11.17
N PHE A 69 6.57 -3.20 10.39
CA PHE A 69 7.67 -2.24 10.30
C PHE A 69 8.07 -1.73 11.70
N GLY A 70 9.38 -1.73 11.96
CA GLY A 70 10.00 -1.27 13.20
C GLY A 70 10.06 -2.32 14.31
N THR A 71 9.75 -3.58 14.02
CA THR A 71 9.85 -4.70 14.97
C THR A 71 10.46 -5.92 14.27
N ASP A 72 11.00 -6.85 15.06
CA ASP A 72 11.41 -8.19 14.60
C ASP A 72 10.48 -9.28 15.17
N GLN A 73 9.34 -8.87 15.74
CA GLN A 73 8.38 -9.78 16.34
C GLN A 73 7.35 -10.20 15.30
N THR A 74 7.26 -11.50 15.06
CA THR A 74 6.18 -12.08 14.25
C THR A 74 4.85 -12.00 14.99
N GLU A 75 3.84 -11.49 14.28
CA GLU A 75 2.45 -11.47 14.66
C GLU A 75 1.64 -12.29 13.66
N HIS A 76 0.44 -12.71 14.07
CA HIS A 76 -0.52 -13.34 13.18
C HIS A 76 -1.81 -12.49 13.14
N PRO A 77 -2.31 -12.13 11.94
CA PRO A 77 -3.62 -11.51 11.80
C PRO A 77 -4.71 -12.36 12.45
N LEU A 78 -5.77 -11.72 12.95
CA LEU A 78 -6.93 -12.49 13.42
C LEU A 78 -7.76 -12.98 12.22
N PRO A 79 -8.42 -14.15 12.31
CA PRO A 79 -9.33 -14.60 11.27
C PRO A 79 -10.38 -13.52 10.94
N GLY A 80 -10.57 -13.25 9.64
CA GLY A 80 -11.49 -12.21 9.17
C GLY A 80 -10.91 -10.79 9.09
N GLU A 81 -9.66 -10.56 9.50
CA GLU A 81 -8.97 -9.32 9.14
C GLU A 81 -8.74 -9.27 7.61
N VAL A 82 -8.96 -8.12 6.97
CA VAL A 82 -8.55 -7.94 5.57
C VAL A 82 -7.04 -7.74 5.52
N VAL A 83 -6.35 -8.55 4.71
CA VAL A 83 -4.89 -8.54 4.59
C VAL A 83 -4.47 -8.51 3.13
N PHE A 84 -3.40 -7.78 2.86
CA PHE A 84 -2.70 -7.81 1.59
C PHE A 84 -1.47 -8.70 1.74
N VAL A 85 -1.37 -9.76 0.93
CA VAL A 85 -0.44 -10.88 1.16
C VAL A 85 0.23 -11.36 -0.11
N GLU A 86 1.40 -11.97 0.04
CA GLU A 86 1.98 -12.94 -0.90
C GLU A 86 1.94 -14.32 -0.21
N GLY A 87 1.18 -15.28 -0.75
CA GLY A 87 0.96 -16.55 -0.06
C GLY A 87 0.33 -16.34 1.33
N ASP A 88 1.07 -16.72 2.38
CA ASP A 88 0.72 -16.49 3.79
C ASP A 88 1.58 -15.41 4.46
N THR A 89 2.39 -14.66 3.70
CA THR A 89 3.18 -13.54 4.23
C THR A 89 2.46 -12.22 4.00
N VAL A 90 2.21 -11.47 5.07
CA VAL A 90 1.43 -10.22 5.04
C VAL A 90 2.31 -9.04 4.61
N LEU A 91 1.92 -8.34 3.54
CA LEU A 91 2.48 -7.06 3.12
C LEU A 91 1.85 -5.91 3.91
N THR A 92 0.52 -5.92 4.05
CA THR A 92 -0.24 -4.91 4.81
C THR A 92 -1.34 -5.57 5.62
N ARG A 93 -1.34 -5.31 6.93
CA ARG A 93 -2.33 -5.83 7.88
C ARG A 93 -3.49 -4.85 8.03
N ARG A 94 -4.72 -5.38 8.21
CA ARG A 94 -5.97 -4.61 8.38
C ARG A 94 -6.17 -3.60 7.25
N TRP A 95 -6.12 -4.12 6.03
CA TRP A 95 -6.22 -3.47 4.72
C TRP A 95 -5.23 -2.32 4.49
N THR A 96 -5.30 -1.24 5.28
CA THR A 96 -4.57 0.01 5.06
C THR A 96 -3.79 0.47 6.30
N TRP A 97 -3.69 -0.35 7.35
CA TRP A 97 -3.12 0.10 8.63
C TRP A 97 -1.60 -0.02 8.69
N ARG A 98 -1.04 -1.24 8.67
CA ARG A 98 0.38 -1.42 8.99
C ARG A 98 1.08 -2.32 7.98
N GLN A 99 2.10 -1.74 7.36
CA GLN A 99 2.99 -2.41 6.41
C GLN A 99 4.02 -3.29 7.15
N ALA A 100 4.40 -4.38 6.49
CA ALA A 100 5.43 -5.30 6.96
C ALA A 100 6.85 -4.85 6.60
N GLN A 101 7.83 -5.28 7.39
CA GLN A 101 9.22 -4.86 7.27
C GLN A 101 9.89 -5.31 5.95
N HIS A 102 9.50 -6.46 5.40
CA HIS A 102 10.19 -7.07 4.25
C HIS A 102 9.92 -6.37 2.90
N THR A 103 8.79 -5.66 2.75
CA THR A 103 8.45 -4.92 1.51
C THR A 103 8.66 -3.40 1.61
N LEU A 104 9.43 -2.94 2.59
CA LEU A 104 9.77 -1.51 2.66
C LEU A 104 10.49 -1.06 1.40
N THR A 105 10.10 0.10 0.89
CA THR A 105 10.81 0.74 -0.22
C THR A 105 12.18 1.22 0.25
N ARG A 106 13.23 0.87 -0.49
CA ARG A 106 14.63 1.22 -0.22
C ARG A 106 15.22 1.97 -1.42
N LEU A 107 16.39 2.60 -1.24
CA LEU A 107 17.07 3.32 -2.32
C LEU A 107 17.52 2.41 -3.47
N ASP A 108 17.71 1.13 -3.19
CA ASP A 108 18.07 0.09 -4.16
C ASP A 108 16.86 -0.63 -4.75
N THR A 109 15.62 -0.33 -4.32
CA THR A 109 14.40 -0.91 -4.91
C THR A 109 14.38 -0.66 -6.42
N ARG A 110 14.16 -1.74 -7.19
CA ARG A 110 14.09 -1.72 -8.67
C ARG A 110 12.70 -2.00 -9.22
N GLN A 111 11.85 -2.62 -8.41
CA GLN A 111 10.48 -2.93 -8.77
C GLN A 111 9.60 -2.56 -7.57
N ILE A 112 8.62 -1.70 -7.82
CA ILE A 112 7.69 -1.22 -6.79
C ILE A 112 6.27 -1.47 -7.25
N LEU A 113 5.41 -1.83 -6.29
CA LEU A 113 3.97 -1.81 -6.45
C LEU A 113 3.39 -0.70 -5.60
N PHE A 114 2.51 0.09 -6.20
CA PHE A 114 1.62 0.97 -5.47
C PHE A 114 0.23 0.34 -5.40
N ASN A 115 -0.31 0.14 -4.19
CA ASN A 115 -1.75 -0.11 -4.01
C ASN A 115 -2.45 1.19 -3.64
N VAL A 116 -3.61 1.43 -4.24
CA VAL A 116 -4.51 2.56 -3.92
C VAL A 116 -5.85 1.96 -3.52
N ASP A 117 -6.25 2.17 -2.27
CA ASP A 117 -7.41 1.48 -1.68
C ASP A 117 -8.65 2.39 -1.66
N GLY A 118 -9.65 2.03 -2.47
CA GLY A 118 -10.94 2.71 -2.52
C GLY A 118 -12.04 1.90 -1.84
N LEU A 119 -12.77 2.54 -0.92
CA LEU A 119 -14.05 2.07 -0.40
C LEU A 119 -15.09 3.17 -0.55
N PRO A 120 -16.39 2.84 -0.72
CA PRO A 120 -17.44 3.84 -0.74
C PRO A 120 -17.28 4.85 0.42
N PRO A 121 -17.34 6.15 0.14
CA PRO A 121 -17.85 6.78 -1.07
C PRO A 121 -16.86 6.95 -2.24
N VAL A 122 -15.59 6.53 -2.10
CA VAL A 122 -14.60 6.60 -3.18
C VAL A 122 -15.02 5.67 -4.32
N SER A 123 -15.15 6.21 -5.52
CA SER A 123 -15.51 5.45 -6.71
C SER A 123 -14.30 4.79 -7.36
N THR A 124 -14.54 3.78 -8.21
CA THR A 124 -13.47 3.19 -9.03
C THR A 124 -12.77 4.24 -9.89
N ALA A 125 -13.50 5.23 -10.40
CA ALA A 125 -12.92 6.30 -11.22
C ALA A 125 -11.93 7.17 -10.42
N ASP A 126 -12.23 7.44 -9.15
CA ASP A 126 -11.33 8.19 -8.26
C ASP A 126 -10.03 7.39 -8.00
N VAL A 127 -10.15 6.08 -7.78
CA VAL A 127 -8.99 5.18 -7.62
C VAL A 127 -8.15 5.14 -8.90
N GLU A 128 -8.79 5.00 -10.06
CA GLU A 128 -8.11 5.02 -11.35
C GLU A 128 -7.41 6.35 -11.63
N GLU A 129 -7.98 7.48 -11.18
CA GLU A 129 -7.34 8.79 -11.27
C GLU A 129 -6.09 8.89 -10.42
N ALA A 130 -6.17 8.47 -9.17
CA ALA A 130 -5.00 8.40 -8.28
C ALA A 130 -3.90 7.48 -8.85
N CYS A 131 -4.27 6.31 -9.39
CA CYS A 131 -3.33 5.39 -10.03
C CYS A 131 -2.66 6.00 -11.28
N ARG A 132 -3.42 6.73 -12.11
CA ARG A 132 -2.86 7.46 -13.27
C ARG A 132 -1.85 8.51 -12.82
N GLU A 133 -2.15 9.27 -11.77
CA GLU A 133 -1.23 10.29 -11.25
C GLU A 133 0.05 9.66 -10.69
N ILE A 134 -0.03 8.52 -9.99
CA ILE A 134 1.16 7.77 -9.54
C ILE A 134 2.02 7.39 -10.74
N VAL A 135 1.42 6.83 -11.79
CA VAL A 135 2.15 6.42 -13.01
C VAL A 135 2.83 7.62 -13.67
N ASP A 136 2.14 8.74 -13.80
CA ASP A 136 2.71 9.96 -14.40
C ASP A 136 3.88 10.51 -13.59
N LEU A 137 3.73 10.57 -12.26
CA LEU A 137 4.77 11.07 -11.36
C LEU A 137 5.99 10.12 -11.32
N VAL A 138 5.75 8.81 -11.23
CA VAL A 138 6.84 7.81 -11.31
C VAL A 138 7.55 7.91 -12.65
N GLY A 139 6.81 7.97 -13.76
CA GLY A 139 7.39 8.12 -15.10
C GLY A 139 8.23 9.39 -15.23
N ARG A 140 7.79 10.50 -14.65
CA ARG A 140 8.49 11.78 -14.68
C ARG A 140 9.75 11.83 -13.82
N PHE A 141 9.71 11.29 -12.61
CA PHE A 141 10.76 11.49 -11.60
C PHE A 141 11.65 10.27 -11.37
N CYS A 142 11.19 9.07 -11.71
CA CYS A 142 11.91 7.81 -11.50
C CYS A 142 12.12 7.02 -12.81
N GLY A 143 11.26 7.24 -13.81
CA GLY A 143 11.26 6.48 -15.06
C GLY A 143 10.73 5.05 -14.89
N GLY A 144 11.08 4.18 -15.84
CA GLY A 144 10.71 2.76 -15.81
C GLY A 144 9.47 2.42 -16.65
N ARG A 145 9.05 1.15 -16.56
CA ARG A 145 7.84 0.65 -17.21
C ARG A 145 6.77 0.45 -16.15
N THR A 146 5.54 0.84 -16.48
CA THR A 146 4.40 0.73 -15.58
C THR A 146 3.33 -0.17 -16.18
N ARG A 147 2.63 -0.91 -15.32
CA ARG A 147 1.36 -1.54 -15.64
C ARG A 147 0.38 -1.29 -14.50
N GLN A 148 -0.91 -1.36 -14.79
CA GLN A 148 -1.96 -1.18 -13.80
C GLN A 148 -2.89 -2.40 -13.80
N GLY A 149 -3.61 -2.61 -12.72
CA GLY A 149 -4.63 -3.63 -12.58
C GLY A 149 -5.55 -3.29 -11.40
N LEU A 150 -6.79 -3.77 -11.46
CA LEU A 150 -7.78 -3.54 -10.41
C LEU A 150 -8.00 -4.82 -9.63
N LEU A 151 -7.82 -4.75 -8.31
CA LEU A 151 -8.28 -5.80 -7.41
C LEU A 151 -9.71 -5.50 -7.00
N SER A 152 -10.59 -6.50 -7.09
CA SER A 152 -11.98 -6.43 -6.66
C SER A 152 -12.35 -7.70 -5.90
N HIS A 153 -13.57 -7.75 -5.36
CA HIS A 153 -14.08 -8.98 -4.77
C HIS A 153 -14.10 -10.15 -5.77
N GLU A 154 -14.34 -9.87 -7.05
CA GLU A 154 -14.36 -10.88 -8.12
C GLU A 154 -12.95 -11.27 -8.56
N THR A 155 -12.01 -10.33 -8.53
CA THR A 155 -10.61 -10.55 -8.92
C THR A 155 -9.68 -10.06 -7.79
N PRO A 156 -9.54 -10.83 -6.69
CA PRO A 156 -8.80 -10.37 -5.51
C PRO A 156 -7.29 -10.60 -5.59
N ARG A 157 -6.77 -11.06 -6.73
CA ARG A 157 -5.36 -11.46 -6.92
C ARG A 157 -4.80 -10.90 -8.23
N ILE A 158 -3.52 -10.55 -8.23
CA ILE A 158 -2.78 -10.14 -9.43
C ILE A 158 -1.38 -10.78 -9.47
N ALA A 159 -0.96 -11.19 -10.68
CA ALA A 159 0.34 -11.83 -10.88
C ALA A 159 1.46 -10.79 -11.04
N LEU A 160 2.52 -10.84 -10.22
CA LEU A 160 3.56 -9.81 -10.27
C LEU A 160 4.52 -9.96 -11.46
N ARG A 161 4.77 -11.18 -11.92
CA ARG A 161 5.70 -11.47 -13.03
C ARG A 161 4.90 -11.94 -14.25
N VAL A 162 5.16 -11.32 -15.41
CA VAL A 162 4.77 -11.77 -16.76
C VAL A 162 6.04 -11.94 -17.56
#